data_AF-A0A1S3HEP8-F1
#
_entry.id   AF-A0A1S3HEP8-F1
#
_cell.length_a   1.000
_cell.length_b   1.000
_cell.length_c   1.000
_cell.angle_alpha   90.00
_cell.angle_beta   90.00
_cell.angle_gamma   90.00
#
_symmetry.space_group_name_H-M   'P 1'
#
loop_
_entity.id
_entity.type
_entity.pdbx_description
1 polymer ?
#
loop_
_entity_poly.entity_id
_entity_poly.type
_entity_poly.pdbx_seq_one_letter_code
_entity_poly.pdbx_strand_id
1 'polypeptide(L)'
;MSMKHIFPFDSHYLKWCHSKVEPINTDILLLSGDHNVGKTCLLFQAAVSHASEECHVTYICPSPLSSLPAPVHGMPSPEAKVLQNLKFLYMSSTDELVEYLSELHTSPVVSQVLILDDLDYYVNQIQFQEHGSSEHSIAMLFALIKDAVVYMKSKHTAGSPCVTYISTHHTSAHQLGIYKRFTKNIWTLNGSVDEDGAPIMQCKPFSSAEPMTIHYYITEDCFRLKNICVQK
;
A
#
# COMPACT_ATOMS: atom_id res chain seq x y z
N MET A 1 -1.07 0.72 12.73
CA MET A 1 -0.11 1.84 12.63
C MET A 1 0.14 2.31 11.19
N SER A 2 -0.60 1.84 10.17
CA SER A 2 -0.14 1.91 8.77
C SER A 2 -0.63 3.13 7.97
N MET A 3 -1.88 3.57 8.17
CA MET A 3 -2.48 4.66 7.36
C MET A 3 -1.94 6.06 7.69
N LYS A 4 -1.39 6.28 8.89
CA LYS A 4 -0.72 7.54 9.26
C LYS A 4 0.51 7.85 8.40
N HIS A 5 1.08 6.85 7.73
CA HIS A 5 2.21 7.01 6.81
C HIS A 5 1.75 7.32 5.38
N ILE A 6 0.45 7.23 5.10
CA ILE A 6 -0.15 7.56 3.80
C ILE A 6 -0.86 8.91 3.88
N PHE A 7 -1.56 9.18 4.99
CA PHE A 7 -2.38 10.38 5.15
C PHE A 7 -2.01 11.18 6.40
N PRO A 8 -2.12 12.52 6.35
CA PRO A 8 -1.70 13.41 7.42
C PRO A 8 -2.77 13.55 8.50
N PHE A 9 -3.25 12.44 9.07
CA PHE A 9 -4.42 12.37 9.97
C PHE A 9 -4.36 13.27 11.22
N ASP A 10 -3.16 13.74 11.59
CA ASP A 10 -2.94 14.64 12.71
C ASP A 10 -2.79 16.11 12.30
N SER A 11 -2.99 16.43 11.02
CA SER A 11 -2.96 17.81 10.53
C SER A 11 -4.10 18.66 11.07
N HIS A 12 -3.76 19.87 11.54
CA HIS A 12 -4.70 20.85 12.11
C HIS A 12 -5.80 21.31 11.14
N TYR A 13 -5.58 21.20 9.84
CA TYR A 13 -6.57 21.58 8.82
C TYR A 13 -7.60 20.47 8.55
N LEU A 14 -7.42 19.27 9.10
CA LEU A 14 -8.38 18.18 8.93
C LEU A 14 -9.54 18.32 9.90
N LYS A 15 -10.74 18.35 9.33
CA LYS A 15 -11.98 18.21 10.09
C LYS A 15 -12.31 16.72 10.19
N TRP A 16 -12.52 16.25 11.41
CA TRP A 16 -13.05 14.93 11.67
C TRP A 16 -14.55 15.06 11.92
N CYS A 17 -15.37 14.41 11.11
CA CYS A 17 -16.82 14.44 11.32
C CYS A 17 -17.26 13.61 12.53
N HIS A 18 -16.46 12.61 12.94
CA HIS A 18 -16.71 11.69 14.05
C HIS A 18 -15.38 11.25 14.70
N SER A 19 -15.44 10.33 15.67
CA SER A 19 -14.27 9.79 16.39
C SER A 19 -13.18 9.28 15.44
N LYS A 20 -11.91 9.51 15.79
CA LYS A 20 -10.76 8.96 15.05
C LYS A 20 -10.86 7.43 14.98
N VAL A 21 -10.55 6.86 13.82
CA VAL A 21 -10.47 5.40 13.68
C VAL A 21 -9.18 4.90 14.28
N GLU A 22 -9.29 3.97 15.22
CA GLU A 22 -8.15 3.31 15.81
C GLU A 22 -7.36 2.54 14.74
N PRO A 23 -6.02 2.64 14.73
CA PRO A 23 -5.22 1.97 13.73
C PRO A 23 -5.35 0.45 13.86
N ILE A 24 -5.72 -0.22 12.77
CA ILE A 24 -5.65 -1.69 12.71
C ILE A 24 -4.17 -2.08 12.81
N ASN A 25 -3.82 -2.89 13.81
CA ASN A 25 -2.48 -3.42 13.97
C ASN A 25 -2.32 -4.67 13.10
N THR A 26 -1.90 -4.48 11.85
CA THR A 26 -1.53 -5.56 10.95
C THR A 26 -0.21 -5.26 10.27
N ASP A 27 0.42 -6.34 9.85
CA ASP A 27 1.73 -6.32 9.21
C ASP A 27 1.64 -6.10 7.71
N ILE A 28 0.44 -6.26 7.15
CA ILE A 28 0.16 -6.10 5.73
C ILE A 28 -1.01 -5.14 5.62
N LEU A 29 -0.85 -4.08 4.83
CA LEU A 29 -1.92 -3.20 4.38
C LEU A 29 -2.14 -3.45 2.87
N LEU A 30 -3.38 -3.67 2.47
CA LEU A 30 -3.75 -3.83 1.06
C LEU A 30 -4.57 -2.62 0.60
N LEU A 31 -4.13 -1.96 -0.47
CA LEU A 31 -4.88 -0.92 -1.18
C LEU A 31 -5.51 -1.55 -2.43
N SER A 32 -6.83 -1.70 -2.43
CA SER A 32 -7.61 -2.17 -3.58
C SER A 32 -8.28 -0.99 -4.27
N GLY A 33 -8.40 -0.98 -5.59
CA GLY A 33 -9.15 0.04 -6.32
C GLY A 33 -8.92 -0.01 -7.81
N ASP A 34 -9.69 0.74 -8.59
CA ASP A 34 -9.57 0.75 -10.05
C ASP A 34 -8.21 1.29 -10.54
N HIS A 35 -7.98 1.23 -11.85
CA HIS A 35 -6.83 1.92 -12.45
C HIS A 35 -6.91 3.42 -12.18
N ASN A 36 -5.76 4.07 -12.01
CA ASN A 36 -5.63 5.53 -11.89
C ASN A 36 -6.33 6.20 -10.69
N VAL A 37 -6.73 5.44 -9.66
CA VAL A 37 -7.23 6.01 -8.39
C VAL A 37 -6.12 6.46 -7.43
N GLY A 38 -4.87 6.56 -7.88
CA GLY A 38 -3.76 7.09 -7.08
C GLY A 38 -3.04 6.09 -6.17
N LYS A 39 -3.26 4.77 -6.31
CA LYS A 39 -2.63 3.72 -5.47
C LYS A 39 -1.11 3.85 -5.38
N THR A 40 -0.43 3.96 -6.52
CA THR A 40 1.04 4.16 -6.60
C THR A 40 1.49 5.39 -5.83
N CYS A 41 0.77 6.50 -5.91
CA CYS A 41 1.13 7.72 -5.18
C CYS A 41 0.99 7.54 -3.66
N LEU A 42 -0.05 6.84 -3.21
CA LEU A 42 -0.26 6.54 -1.79
C LEU A 42 0.77 5.53 -1.25
N LEU A 43 1.11 4.51 -2.03
CA LEU A 43 2.18 3.58 -1.69
C LEU A 43 3.54 4.28 -1.64
N PHE A 44 3.83 5.13 -2.63
CA PHE A 44 5.04 5.94 -2.62
C PHE A 44 5.08 6.88 -1.41
N GLN A 45 3.95 7.49 -1.02
CA GLN A 45 3.90 8.27 0.20
C GLN A 45 4.20 7.44 1.46
N ALA A 46 3.65 6.22 1.57
CA ALA A 46 4.03 5.32 2.67
C ALA A 46 5.54 5.07 2.69
N ALA A 47 6.14 4.84 1.52
CA ALA A 47 7.57 4.65 1.37
C ALA A 47 8.37 5.84 1.91
N VAL A 48 8.02 7.04 1.46
CA VAL A 48 8.68 8.30 1.86
C VAL A 48 8.53 8.55 3.35
N SER A 49 7.33 8.34 3.91
CA SER A 49 7.09 8.53 5.34
C SER A 49 7.95 7.60 6.19
N HIS A 50 8.01 6.30 5.89
CA HIS A 50 8.87 5.36 6.60
C HIS A 50 10.36 5.67 6.42
N ALA A 51 10.78 6.01 5.20
CA ALA A 51 12.15 6.39 4.91
C ALA A 51 12.58 7.66 5.67
N SER A 52 11.64 8.59 5.91
CA SER A 52 11.87 9.80 6.71
C SER A 52 12.02 9.51 8.21
N GLU A 53 11.47 8.37 8.67
CA GLU A 53 11.68 7.80 10.00
C GLU A 53 12.92 6.88 10.04
N GLU A 54 13.84 7.03 9.07
CA GLU A 54 15.10 6.29 8.96
C GLU A 54 14.94 4.76 8.77
N CYS A 55 13.77 4.30 8.33
CA CYS A 55 13.53 2.90 8.00
C CYS A 55 14.07 2.56 6.61
N HIS A 56 14.69 1.40 6.44
CA HIS A 56 15.01 0.88 5.11
C HIS A 56 13.73 0.35 4.45
N VAL A 57 13.41 0.95 3.31
CA VAL A 57 12.23 0.63 2.51
C VAL A 57 12.65 -0.02 1.22
N THR A 58 12.06 -1.18 0.90
CA THR A 58 12.14 -1.77 -0.43
C THR A 58 10.83 -1.52 -1.17
N TYR A 59 10.90 -0.87 -2.32
CA TYR A 59 9.76 -0.60 -3.21
C TYR A 59 9.88 -1.46 -4.47
N ILE A 60 9.03 -2.47 -4.59
CA ILE A 60 8.97 -3.39 -5.73
C ILE A 60 7.88 -2.95 -6.68
N CYS A 61 8.20 -2.83 -7.97
CA CYS A 61 7.22 -2.62 -9.02
C CYS A 61 7.64 -3.26 -10.35
N PRO A 62 6.71 -3.55 -11.28
CA PRO A 62 7.01 -4.23 -12.54
C PRO A 62 7.98 -3.50 -13.47
N SER A 63 7.98 -2.16 -13.41
CA SER A 63 8.74 -1.33 -14.35
C SER A 63 9.20 -0.02 -13.71
N PRO A 64 10.26 0.61 -14.26
CA PRO A 64 10.72 1.92 -13.81
C PRO A 64 9.62 2.98 -13.81
N LEU A 65 9.55 3.75 -12.73
CA LEU A 65 8.66 4.91 -12.64
C LEU A 65 9.16 5.99 -13.59
N SER A 66 8.29 6.51 -14.46
CA SER A 66 8.63 7.57 -15.42
C SER A 66 8.96 8.90 -14.74
N SER A 67 8.34 9.15 -13.59
CA SER A 67 8.60 10.28 -12.70
C SER A 67 8.31 9.87 -11.26
N LEU A 68 8.75 10.66 -10.29
CA LEU A 68 8.34 10.44 -8.90
C LEU A 68 6.82 10.60 -8.78
N PRO A 69 6.12 9.64 -8.14
CA PRO A 69 4.69 9.78 -7.88
C PRO A 69 4.39 11.02 -7.03
N ALA A 70 3.26 11.66 -7.29
CA ALA A 70 2.87 12.88 -6.60
C ALA A 70 2.72 12.62 -5.08
N PRO A 71 3.35 13.43 -4.21
CA PRO A 71 3.25 13.28 -2.77
C PRO A 71 1.84 13.64 -2.25
N VAL A 72 1.61 13.33 -0.98
CA VAL A 72 0.40 13.75 -0.25
C VAL A 72 0.71 15.03 0.53
N HIS A 73 -0.13 16.06 0.35
CA HIS A 73 0.01 17.33 1.05
C HIS A 73 0.00 17.14 2.57
N GLY A 74 0.94 17.79 3.27
CA GLY A 74 1.07 17.70 4.72
C GLY A 74 1.81 16.45 5.22
N MET A 75 2.35 15.64 4.30
CA MET A 75 3.19 14.48 4.61
C MET A 75 4.68 14.77 4.31
N PRO A 76 5.62 13.95 4.82
CA PRO A 76 7.04 14.06 4.50
C PRO A 76 7.28 14.07 2.98
N SER A 77 8.21 14.91 2.55
CA SER A 77 8.56 15.08 1.13
C SER A 77 9.70 14.13 0.70
N PRO A 78 9.74 13.71 -0.58
CA PRO A 78 10.77 12.80 -1.11
C PRO A 78 12.11 13.52 -1.35
N GLU A 79 12.70 14.08 -0.29
CA GLU A 79 14.01 14.74 -0.34
C GLU A 79 15.14 13.72 -0.56
N ALA A 80 16.27 14.16 -1.10
CA ALA A 80 17.40 13.28 -1.41
C ALA A 80 17.87 12.45 -0.20
N LYS A 81 17.90 13.05 1.00
CA LYS A 81 18.26 12.33 2.24
C LYS A 81 17.25 11.24 2.60
N VAL A 82 15.96 11.48 2.38
CA VAL A 82 14.90 10.50 2.63
C VAL A 82 14.99 9.36 1.62
N LEU A 83 15.16 9.68 0.34
CA LEU A 83 15.24 8.69 -0.73
C LEU A 83 16.46 7.76 -0.62
N GLN A 84 17.53 8.13 0.09
CA GLN A 84 18.66 7.24 0.39
C GLN A 84 18.25 5.98 1.18
N ASN A 85 17.17 6.06 1.95
CA ASN A 85 16.63 4.92 2.71
C ASN A 85 15.63 4.08 1.90
N LEU A 86 15.34 4.46 0.65
CA LEU A 86 14.37 3.81 -0.21
C LEU A 86 15.09 3.15 -1.40
N LYS A 87 14.97 1.81 -1.48
CA LYS A 87 15.50 1.01 -2.57
C LYS A 87 14.38 0.61 -3.53
N PHE A 88 14.42 1.10 -4.76
CA PHE A 88 13.55 0.61 -5.83
C PHE A 88 14.09 -0.70 -6.40
N LEU A 89 13.19 -1.66 -6.60
CA LEU A 89 13.44 -2.90 -7.32
C LEU A 89 12.40 -3.02 -8.43
N TYR A 90 12.88 -3.20 -9.67
CA TYR A 90 12.03 -3.33 -10.84
C TYR A 90 12.02 -4.80 -11.28
N MET A 91 10.94 -5.51 -10.94
CA MET A 91 10.82 -6.95 -11.17
C MET A 91 9.78 -7.24 -12.25
N SER A 92 10.24 -7.59 -13.44
CA SER A 92 9.39 -7.71 -14.63
C SER A 92 8.72 -9.08 -14.77
N SER A 93 9.04 -10.02 -13.87
CA SER A 93 8.45 -11.36 -13.86
C SER A 93 8.04 -11.80 -12.46
N THR A 94 7.06 -12.71 -12.40
CA THR A 94 6.70 -13.40 -11.15
C THR A 94 7.87 -14.21 -10.61
N ASP A 95 8.68 -14.83 -11.47
CA ASP A 95 9.86 -15.61 -11.03
C ASP A 95 10.85 -14.73 -10.26
N GLU A 96 11.16 -13.52 -10.75
CA GLU A 96 12.01 -12.56 -10.05
C GLU A 96 11.44 -12.17 -8.67
N LEU A 97 10.11 -11.98 -8.58
CA LEU A 97 9.45 -11.68 -7.31
C LEU A 97 9.52 -12.87 -6.34
N VAL A 98 9.25 -14.07 -6.82
CA VAL A 98 9.29 -15.30 -6.02
C VAL A 98 10.71 -15.57 -5.53
N GLU A 99 11.70 -15.47 -6.41
CA GLU A 99 13.12 -15.60 -6.09
C GLU A 99 13.51 -14.59 -5.00
N TYR A 100 13.23 -13.30 -5.21
CA TYR A 100 13.50 -12.27 -4.21
C TYR A 100 12.88 -12.55 -2.84
N LEU A 101 11.59 -12.89 -2.80
CA LEU A 101 10.89 -13.19 -1.54
C LEU A 101 11.49 -14.41 -0.84
N SER A 102 11.88 -15.43 -1.62
CA SER A 102 12.49 -16.65 -1.09
C SER A 102 13.92 -16.43 -0.59
N GLU A 103 14.66 -15.51 -1.21
CA GLU A 103 16.06 -15.19 -0.88
C GLU A 103 16.22 -14.09 0.17
N LEU A 104 15.14 -13.51 0.69
CA LEU A 104 15.22 -12.50 1.75
C LEU A 104 16.08 -12.93 2.94
N HIS A 105 16.14 -14.24 3.19
CA HIS A 105 16.96 -14.81 4.26
C HIS A 105 18.47 -14.78 4.04
N THR A 106 18.91 -14.62 2.78
CA THR A 106 20.31 -14.48 2.40
C THR A 106 20.76 -13.01 2.37
N SER A 107 19.82 -12.07 2.37
CA SER A 107 20.13 -10.63 2.32
C SER A 107 20.89 -10.17 3.57
N PRO A 108 22.03 -9.45 3.42
CA PRO A 108 22.77 -8.90 4.55
C PRO A 108 22.01 -7.77 5.26
N VAL A 109 21.12 -7.09 4.55
CA VAL A 109 20.26 -6.02 5.08
C VAL A 109 18.81 -6.37 4.77
N VAL A 110 18.02 -6.54 5.82
CA VAL A 110 16.60 -6.86 5.71
C VAL A 110 15.82 -5.57 5.89
N SER A 111 15.01 -5.20 4.90
CA SER A 111 14.17 -3.99 4.96
C SER A 111 13.18 -4.07 6.14
N GLN A 112 12.89 -2.92 6.74
CA GLN A 112 11.78 -2.77 7.69
C GLN A 112 10.44 -2.69 6.95
N VAL A 113 10.44 -2.14 5.74
CA VAL A 113 9.21 -1.88 4.98
C VAL A 113 9.33 -2.46 3.59
N LEU A 114 8.32 -3.24 3.20
CA LEU A 114 8.20 -3.79 1.86
C LEU A 114 6.98 -3.17 1.17
N ILE A 115 7.14 -2.72 -0.06
CA ILE A 115 6.04 -2.18 -0.87
C ILE A 115 5.99 -2.97 -2.17
N LEU A 116 4.80 -3.46 -2.53
CA LEU A 116 4.54 -4.18 -3.77
C LEU A 116 3.50 -3.44 -4.58
N ASP A 117 3.91 -2.90 -5.73
CA ASP A 117 3.10 -2.09 -6.64
C ASP A 117 3.33 -2.50 -8.09
N ASP A 118 2.59 -3.41 -8.72
CA ASP A 118 1.19 -3.79 -8.50
C ASP A 118 1.04 -5.32 -8.47
N LEU A 119 0.32 -5.85 -7.47
CA LEU A 119 0.19 -7.31 -7.27
C LEU A 119 -0.44 -8.01 -8.47
N ASP A 120 -1.43 -7.38 -9.09
CA ASP A 120 -2.19 -7.98 -10.20
C ASP A 120 -1.32 -8.29 -11.40
N TYR A 121 -0.24 -7.53 -11.61
CA TYR A 121 0.74 -7.82 -12.66
C TYR A 121 1.28 -9.25 -12.54
N TYR A 122 1.71 -9.63 -11.33
CA TYR A 122 2.28 -10.95 -11.05
C TYR A 122 1.22 -12.05 -11.01
N VAL A 123 0.04 -11.75 -10.46
CA VAL A 123 -1.12 -12.66 -10.48
C VAL A 123 -1.47 -13.03 -11.92
N ASN A 124 -1.58 -12.05 -12.81
CA ASN A 124 -1.94 -12.27 -14.21
C ASN A 124 -0.90 -13.12 -14.96
N GLN A 125 0.39 -12.96 -14.65
CA GLN A 125 1.44 -13.79 -15.24
C GLN A 125 1.31 -15.27 -14.84
N ILE A 126 1.07 -15.56 -13.55
CA ILE A 126 0.87 -16.94 -13.06
C ILE A 126 -0.33 -17.58 -13.75
N GLN A 127 -1.45 -16.84 -13.83
CA GLN A 127 -2.66 -17.34 -14.49
C GLN A 127 -2.42 -17.69 -15.95
N PHE A 128 -1.63 -16.88 -16.66
CA PHE A 128 -1.30 -17.12 -18.06
C PHE A 128 -0.36 -18.32 -18.24
N GLN A 129 0.62 -18.49 -17.36
CA GLN A 129 1.63 -19.54 -17.44
C GLN A 129 1.11 -20.92 -16.98
N GLU A 130 0.38 -20.96 -15.87
CA GLU A 130 -0.03 -22.22 -15.23
C GLU A 130 -1.48 -22.62 -15.52
N HIS A 131 -2.22 -21.81 -16.31
CA HIS A 131 -3.66 -21.97 -16.53
C HIS A 131 -4.48 -22.06 -15.23
N GLY A 132 -4.00 -21.43 -14.16
CA GLY A 132 -4.61 -21.40 -12.84
C GLY A 132 -5.66 -20.29 -12.67
N SER A 133 -6.42 -20.36 -11.58
CA SER A 133 -7.34 -19.28 -11.19
C SER A 133 -6.60 -18.10 -10.54
N SER A 134 -7.23 -16.92 -10.56
CA SER A 134 -6.68 -15.72 -9.88
C SER A 134 -6.55 -15.96 -8.38
N GLU A 135 -7.49 -16.71 -7.82
CA GLU A 135 -7.58 -17.10 -6.43
C GLU A 135 -6.37 -17.93 -5.99
N HIS A 136 -5.97 -18.89 -6.82
CA HIS A 136 -4.79 -19.71 -6.57
C HIS A 136 -3.53 -18.85 -6.56
N SER A 137 -3.37 -18.04 -7.59
CA SER A 137 -2.21 -17.15 -7.79
C SER A 137 -2.08 -16.15 -6.63
N ILE A 138 -3.19 -15.53 -6.20
CA ILE A 138 -3.25 -14.65 -5.04
C ILE A 138 -2.84 -15.39 -3.77
N ALA A 139 -3.40 -16.58 -3.51
CA ALA A 139 -3.11 -17.33 -2.30
C ALA A 139 -1.63 -17.73 -2.21
N MET A 140 -1.04 -18.13 -3.34
CA MET A 140 0.38 -18.48 -3.45
C MET A 140 1.28 -17.27 -3.14
N LEU A 141 1.06 -16.15 -3.84
CA LEU A 141 1.87 -14.94 -3.64
C LEU A 141 1.73 -14.39 -2.22
N PHE A 142 0.51 -14.35 -1.67
CA PHE A 142 0.32 -13.91 -0.29
C PHE A 142 0.94 -14.85 0.75
N ALA A 143 0.99 -16.15 0.50
CA ALA A 143 1.68 -17.08 1.39
C ALA A 143 3.19 -16.77 1.44
N LEU A 144 3.82 -16.56 0.27
CA LEU A 144 5.23 -16.16 0.18
C LEU A 144 5.48 -14.79 0.83
N ILE A 145 4.65 -13.79 0.54
CA ILE A 145 4.75 -12.47 1.15
C ILE A 145 4.58 -12.56 2.67
N LYS A 146 3.67 -13.39 3.16
CA LYS A 146 3.44 -13.54 4.60
C LYS A 146 4.66 -14.20 5.28
N ASP A 147 5.26 -15.20 4.65
CA ASP A 147 6.48 -15.83 5.14
C ASP A 147 7.66 -14.83 5.18
N ALA A 148 7.86 -14.08 4.09
CA ALA A 148 8.80 -12.98 4.01
C ALA A 148 8.61 -11.93 5.12
N VAL A 149 7.37 -11.51 5.38
CA VAL A 149 7.03 -10.57 6.46
C VAL A 149 7.38 -11.14 7.84
N VAL A 150 7.10 -12.43 8.07
CA VAL A 150 7.44 -13.10 9.34
C VAL A 150 8.96 -13.14 9.52
N TYR A 151 9.70 -13.46 8.46
CA TYR A 151 11.15 -13.42 8.49
C TYR A 151 11.68 -12.01 8.76
N MET A 152 11.21 -10.99 8.04
CA MET A 152 11.59 -9.59 8.25
C MET A 152 11.41 -9.18 9.71
N LYS A 153 10.24 -9.49 10.30
CA LYS A 153 9.94 -9.23 11.71
C LYS A 153 10.93 -9.88 12.66
N SER A 154 11.33 -11.12 12.38
CA SER A 154 12.25 -11.87 13.24
C SER A 154 13.66 -11.26 13.30
N LYS A 155 14.02 -10.42 12.31
CA LYS A 155 15.33 -9.77 12.22
C LYS A 155 15.39 -8.38 12.81
N HIS A 156 14.24 -7.76 13.07
CA HIS A 156 14.15 -6.45 13.67
C HIS A 156 13.84 -6.53 15.16
N THR A 157 14.31 -5.55 15.94
CA THR A 157 14.06 -5.49 17.38
C THR A 157 12.57 -5.33 17.68
N ALA A 158 12.14 -5.84 18.84
CA ALA A 158 10.77 -5.65 19.31
C ALA A 158 10.45 -4.14 19.38
N GLY A 159 9.40 -3.71 18.66
CA GLY A 159 8.99 -2.30 18.57
C GLY A 159 9.45 -1.59 17.30
N SER A 160 10.38 -2.16 16.53
CA SER A 160 10.70 -1.65 15.20
C SER A 160 9.53 -1.83 14.23
N PRO A 161 9.27 -0.86 13.34
CA PRO A 161 8.24 -1.02 12.32
C PRO A 161 8.63 -2.18 11.40
N CYS A 162 7.69 -3.10 11.18
CA CYS A 162 7.81 -4.11 10.14
C CYS A 162 6.45 -4.27 9.45
N VAL A 163 6.32 -3.65 8.28
CA VAL A 163 5.03 -3.51 7.60
C VAL A 163 5.22 -3.65 6.10
N THR A 164 4.24 -4.27 5.46
CA THR A 164 4.15 -4.45 4.03
C THR A 164 2.93 -3.72 3.49
N TYR A 165 3.11 -2.97 2.41
CA TYR A 165 2.03 -2.32 1.67
C TYR A 165 1.91 -2.95 0.29
N ILE A 166 0.69 -3.25 -0.14
CA ILE A 166 0.41 -3.92 -1.40
C ILE A 166 -0.69 -3.16 -2.13
N SER A 167 -0.54 -2.89 -3.43
CA SER A 167 -1.64 -2.44 -4.28
C SER A 167 -2.24 -3.62 -5.04
N THR A 168 -3.54 -3.54 -5.29
CA THR A 168 -4.25 -4.46 -6.18
C THR A 168 -5.40 -3.74 -6.90
N HIS A 169 -5.80 -4.26 -8.05
CA HIS A 169 -6.99 -3.85 -8.77
C HIS A 169 -8.28 -4.35 -8.12
N HIS A 170 -9.42 -3.90 -8.67
CA HIS A 170 -10.74 -4.17 -8.13
C HIS A 170 -10.92 -5.65 -7.78
N THR A 171 -11.22 -5.90 -6.51
CA THR A 171 -11.23 -7.24 -5.96
C THR A 171 -12.64 -7.84 -6.05
N SER A 172 -12.78 -8.96 -6.77
CA SER A 172 -14.04 -9.71 -6.75
C SER A 172 -14.38 -10.21 -5.34
N ALA A 173 -15.65 -10.56 -5.06
CA ALA A 173 -16.04 -11.08 -3.75
C ALA A 173 -15.22 -12.34 -3.35
N HIS A 174 -14.82 -13.16 -4.32
CA HIS A 174 -14.00 -14.35 -4.12
C HIS A 174 -12.55 -14.01 -3.76
N GLN A 175 -11.91 -13.14 -4.54
CA GLN A 175 -10.55 -12.67 -4.27
C GLN A 175 -10.47 -11.97 -2.90
N LEU A 176 -11.49 -11.19 -2.55
CA LEU A 176 -11.59 -10.49 -1.28
C LEU A 176 -11.70 -11.47 -0.11
N GLY A 177 -12.40 -12.60 -0.31
CA GLY A 177 -12.44 -13.70 0.65
C GLY A 177 -11.05 -14.28 0.94
N ILE A 178 -10.15 -14.26 -0.04
CA ILE A 178 -8.77 -14.76 0.11
C ILE A 178 -7.89 -13.73 0.80
N TYR A 179 -7.89 -12.46 0.35
CA TYR A 179 -7.12 -11.40 0.99
C TYR A 179 -7.41 -11.28 2.49
N LYS A 180 -8.68 -11.45 2.89
CA LYS A 180 -9.10 -11.45 4.31
C LYS A 180 -8.46 -12.55 5.16
N ARG A 181 -7.99 -13.64 4.55
CA ARG A 181 -7.27 -14.70 5.26
C ARG A 181 -5.86 -14.25 5.67
N PHE A 182 -5.28 -13.30 4.93
CA PHE A 182 -3.91 -12.84 5.15
C PHE A 182 -3.83 -11.49 5.86
N THR A 183 -4.80 -10.60 5.64
CA THR A 183 -4.86 -9.31 6.34
C THR A 183 -6.28 -8.82 6.57
N LYS A 184 -6.49 -8.14 7.71
CA LYS A 184 -7.73 -7.42 8.03
C LYS A 184 -7.69 -5.95 7.60
N ASN A 185 -6.51 -5.45 7.22
CA ASN A 185 -6.27 -4.05 6.91
C ASN A 185 -6.29 -3.83 5.40
N ILE A 186 -7.49 -3.96 4.84
CA ILE A 186 -7.77 -3.78 3.42
C ILE A 186 -8.50 -2.45 3.27
N TRP A 187 -8.05 -1.60 2.36
CA TRP A 187 -8.67 -0.32 2.04
C TRP A 187 -9.05 -0.29 0.58
N THR A 188 -10.31 0.02 0.29
CA THR A 188 -10.81 0.19 -1.08
C THR A 188 -10.80 1.67 -1.45
N LEU A 189 -10.23 1.97 -2.60
CA LEU A 189 -10.04 3.29 -3.19
C LEU A 189 -10.92 3.41 -4.43
N ASN A 190 -11.90 4.32 -4.41
CA ASN A 190 -12.84 4.53 -5.51
C ASN A 190 -12.75 5.96 -6.01
N GLY A 191 -12.21 6.15 -7.21
CA GLY A 191 -12.18 7.44 -7.88
C GLY A 191 -13.58 7.86 -8.33
N SER A 192 -13.95 9.11 -8.11
CA SER A 192 -15.16 9.73 -8.64
C SER A 192 -14.92 11.23 -8.85
N VAL A 193 -15.96 11.98 -9.16
CA VAL A 193 -15.92 13.45 -9.24
C VAL A 193 -16.89 14.04 -8.22
N ASP A 194 -16.57 15.19 -7.65
CA ASP A 194 -17.52 15.94 -6.83
C ASP A 194 -18.52 16.74 -7.69
N GLU A 195 -19.41 17.49 -7.03
CA GLU A 195 -20.48 18.27 -7.68
C GLU A 195 -19.95 19.33 -8.66
N ASP A 196 -18.70 19.79 -8.44
CA ASP A 196 -18.01 20.76 -9.29
C ASP A 196 -17.18 20.09 -10.40
N GLY A 197 -17.24 18.75 -10.50
CA GLY A 197 -16.49 17.96 -11.47
C GLY A 197 -15.03 17.70 -11.08
N ALA A 198 -14.61 18.04 -9.86
CA ALA A 198 -13.24 17.82 -9.41
C ALA A 198 -13.01 16.35 -9.01
N PRO A 199 -11.85 15.75 -9.33
CA PRO A 199 -11.58 14.36 -9.01
C PRO A 199 -11.48 14.16 -7.49
N ILE A 200 -12.13 13.12 -6.99
CA ILE A 200 -12.08 12.64 -5.61
C ILE A 200 -11.75 11.13 -5.60
N MET A 201 -11.11 10.59 -4.57
CA MET A 201 -11.31 9.16 -4.21
C MET A 201 -11.82 9.04 -2.79
N GLN A 202 -12.59 7.99 -2.63
CA GLN A 202 -13.14 7.55 -1.37
C GLN A 202 -12.34 6.35 -0.90
N CYS A 203 -11.87 6.38 0.36
CA CYS A 203 -11.10 5.30 0.96
C CYS A 203 -11.91 4.60 2.05
N LYS A 204 -12.27 3.32 1.89
CA LYS A 204 -13.06 2.56 2.89
C LYS A 204 -12.26 1.39 3.49
N PRO A 205 -12.11 1.28 4.83
CA PRO A 205 -11.56 0.09 5.46
C PRO A 205 -12.56 -1.07 5.38
N PHE A 206 -12.09 -2.26 5.02
CA PHE A 206 -12.93 -3.43 4.83
C PHE A 206 -13.57 -3.95 6.13
N SER A 207 -12.87 -3.85 7.26
CA SER A 207 -13.27 -4.44 8.55
C SER A 207 -14.35 -3.65 9.30
N SER A 208 -14.80 -2.51 8.78
CA SER A 208 -15.81 -1.66 9.41
C SER A 208 -17.12 -1.73 8.64
N ALA A 209 -18.24 -1.96 9.34
CA ALA A 209 -19.59 -1.76 8.78
C ALA A 209 -19.79 -0.29 8.39
N GLU A 210 -19.16 0.60 9.16
CA GLU A 210 -19.17 2.06 9.04
C GLU A 210 -18.03 2.51 8.10
N PRO A 211 -18.30 2.93 6.85
CA PRO A 211 -17.25 3.39 5.96
C PRO A 211 -16.60 4.65 6.54
N MET A 212 -15.27 4.63 6.70
CA MET A 212 -14.52 5.87 6.59
C MET A 212 -14.58 6.31 5.12
N THR A 213 -14.76 7.59 4.88
CA THR A 213 -14.66 8.24 3.59
C THR A 213 -13.67 9.38 3.75
N ILE A 214 -12.47 9.13 3.26
CA ILE A 214 -11.43 10.16 3.12
C ILE A 214 -11.73 10.89 1.82
N HIS A 215 -12.04 12.18 1.87
CA HIS A 215 -12.21 13.02 0.68
C HIS A 215 -10.91 13.75 0.39
N TYR A 216 -10.34 13.55 -0.78
CA TYR A 216 -9.22 14.34 -1.27
C TYR A 216 -9.51 14.80 -2.70
N TYR A 217 -8.66 15.68 -3.21
CA TYR A 217 -8.60 16.04 -4.62
C TYR A 217 -7.15 16.01 -5.10
N ILE A 218 -6.96 15.69 -6.38
CA ILE A 218 -5.63 15.66 -7.01
C ILE A 218 -5.38 17.03 -7.62
N THR A 219 -4.23 17.62 -7.29
CA THR A 219 -3.66 18.76 -8.01
C THR A 219 -2.49 18.28 -8.86
N GLU A 220 -2.00 19.11 -9.79
CA GLU A 220 -0.87 18.76 -10.67
C GLU A 220 0.34 18.20 -9.88
N ASP A 221 0.57 18.70 -8.66
CA ASP A 221 1.76 18.38 -7.88
C ASP A 221 1.53 17.48 -6.66
N CYS A 222 0.29 17.31 -6.18
CA CYS A 222 0.04 16.52 -4.96
C CYS A 222 -1.43 16.11 -4.75
N PHE A 223 -1.61 15.09 -3.91
CA PHE A 223 -2.90 14.72 -3.32
C PHE A 223 -3.22 15.65 -2.15
N ARG A 224 -4.34 16.36 -2.19
CA ARG A 224 -4.78 17.27 -1.13
C ARG A 224 -5.98 16.73 -0.39
N LEU A 225 -5.77 16.42 0.88
CA LEU A 225 -6.83 15.93 1.75
C LEU A 225 -7.80 17.06 2.14
N LYS A 226 -9.09 16.89 1.83
CA LYS A 226 -10.18 17.87 2.04
C LYS A 226 -10.91 17.61 3.36
N ASN A 227 -11.36 16.37 3.59
CA ASN A 227 -12.17 16.03 4.77
C ASN A 227 -12.07 14.53 5.10
N ILE A 228 -12.34 14.15 6.36
CA ILE A 228 -12.50 12.75 6.77
C ILE A 228 -13.87 12.58 7.43
N CYS A 229 -14.71 11.77 6.79
CA CYS A 229 -16.01 11.38 7.29
C CYS A 229 -15.94 9.92 7.77
N VAL A 230 -16.45 9.60 8.95
CA VAL A 230 -16.75 8.21 9.33
C VAL A 230 -18.26 8.12 9.39
N GLN A 231 -18.90 7.29 8.56
CA GLN A 231 -20.35 7.17 8.58
C GLN A 231 -20.76 6.17 9.66
N LYS A 232 -21.49 6.63 10.69
CA LYS A 232 -22.16 5.77 11.68
C LYS A 232 -23.46 5.21 11.14
#